data_AF-A0A949QZF1-F1
#
_entry.id   AF-A0A949QZF1-F1
#
_cell.length_a   1.000
_cell.length_b   1.000
_cell.length_c   1.000
_cell.angle_alpha   90.00
_cell.angle_beta   90.00
_cell.angle_gamma   90.00
#
_symmetry.space_group_name_H-M   'P 1'
#
loop_
_entity.id
_entity.type
_entity.pdbx_description
1 polymer ?
#
loop_
_entity_poly.entity_id
_entity_poly.type
_entity_poly.pdbx_seq_one_letter_code
_entity_poly.pdbx_strand_id
1 'polypeptide(L)'
;MNGNFLPGDDGPIEERLPYPTRPLYFPDGSSVEEFIIPDEDKEIVLAQLYPFSPVPKLTDEMEDLHTGKKFLVKDFRVTWEHGMNYLVSPYYPEGGGTVIDWIGEGAWVEDDFDESEFNDGDDFNATASDDDNPF
;
A
#
# COMPACT_ATOMS: atom_id res chain seq x y z
N MET A 1 13.34 40.42 -2.37
CA MET A 1 12.12 39.61 -2.59
C MET A 1 11.99 39.38 -4.08
N ASN A 2 12.06 38.12 -4.50
CA ASN A 2 11.53 37.55 -5.74
C ASN A 2 11.75 36.04 -5.58
N GLY A 3 10.68 35.32 -5.24
CA GLY A 3 10.73 33.89 -4.99
C GLY A 3 10.90 33.13 -6.30
N ASN A 4 11.90 32.26 -6.36
CA ASN A 4 11.99 31.23 -7.38
C ASN A 4 11.26 29.98 -6.87
N PHE A 5 10.06 29.76 -7.39
CA PHE A 5 9.48 28.42 -7.45
C PHE A 5 10.31 27.60 -8.45
N LEU A 6 10.82 26.44 -8.05
CA LEU A 6 11.37 25.45 -8.98
C LEU A 6 10.23 24.52 -9.41
N PRO A 7 9.85 24.47 -10.70
CA PRO A 7 9.04 23.39 -11.23
C PRO A 7 9.95 22.22 -11.60
N GLY A 8 9.61 20.99 -11.21
CA GLY A 8 10.27 19.78 -11.75
C GLY A 8 10.92 18.86 -10.73
N ASP A 9 10.36 18.72 -9.53
CA ASP A 9 10.60 17.49 -8.75
C ASP A 9 9.62 16.42 -9.27
N ASP A 10 9.81 16.02 -10.52
CA ASP A 10 9.19 14.79 -11.03
C ASP A 10 9.89 13.66 -10.27
N GLY A 11 9.12 12.89 -9.49
CA GLY A 11 9.66 11.83 -8.63
C GLY A 11 10.55 10.80 -9.38
N PRO A 12 11.16 9.84 -8.67
CA PRO A 12 12.08 8.90 -9.29
C PRO A 12 11.42 8.21 -10.49
N ILE A 13 11.93 8.50 -11.70
CA ILE A 13 11.48 7.85 -12.93
C ILE A 13 12.05 6.43 -12.87
N GLU A 14 11.17 5.44 -12.76
CA GLU A 14 11.58 4.04 -12.79
C GLU A 14 11.92 3.60 -14.22
N GLU A 15 12.72 2.54 -14.35
CA GLU A 15 12.87 1.88 -15.64
C GLU A 15 11.59 1.12 -15.98
N ARG A 16 11.08 1.39 -17.18
CA ARG A 16 9.90 0.70 -17.71
C ARG A 16 10.21 -0.78 -17.93
N LEU A 17 9.33 -1.67 -17.46
CA LEU A 17 9.51 -3.10 -17.67
C LEU A 17 9.54 -3.47 -19.17
N PRO A 18 10.35 -4.48 -19.57
CA PRO A 18 10.54 -4.87 -20.97
C PRO A 18 9.41 -5.77 -21.51
N TYR A 19 8.16 -5.55 -21.09
CA TYR A 19 6.99 -6.31 -21.52
C TYR A 19 6.10 -5.48 -22.45
N PRO A 20 5.39 -6.12 -23.42
CA PRO A 20 4.37 -5.43 -24.20
C PRO A 20 3.23 -4.96 -23.30
N THR A 21 2.53 -3.90 -23.73
CA THR A 21 1.40 -3.34 -22.98
C THR A 21 0.08 -3.41 -23.76
N ARG A 22 -1.03 -3.34 -23.03
CA ARG A 22 -2.38 -3.13 -23.56
C ARG A 22 -3.12 -2.07 -22.73
N PRO A 23 -4.12 -1.37 -23.29
CA PRO A 23 -4.91 -0.43 -22.50
C PRO A 23 -5.77 -1.17 -21.47
N LEU A 24 -5.75 -0.68 -20.23
CA LEU A 24 -6.65 -1.05 -19.15
C LEU A 24 -7.63 0.09 -18.91
N TYR A 25 -8.93 -0.17 -19.10
CA TYR A 25 -9.97 0.85 -19.03
C TYR A 25 -10.67 0.89 -17.67
N PHE A 26 -10.94 2.10 -17.19
CA PHE A 26 -11.72 2.37 -15.99
C PHE A 26 -13.21 2.65 -16.33
N PRO A 27 -14.12 2.56 -15.34
CA PRO A 27 -15.55 2.83 -15.54
C PRO A 27 -15.89 4.24 -16.07
N ASP A 28 -15.03 5.22 -15.81
CA ASP A 28 -15.18 6.60 -16.29
C ASP A 28 -14.71 6.80 -17.75
N GLY A 29 -14.21 5.74 -18.38
CA GLY A 29 -13.69 5.76 -19.75
C GLY A 29 -12.24 6.18 -19.88
N SER A 30 -11.56 6.52 -18.78
CA SER A 30 -10.11 6.71 -18.77
C SER A 30 -9.37 5.37 -18.92
N SER A 31 -8.08 5.41 -19.25
CA SER A 31 -7.27 4.21 -19.39
C SER A 31 -5.80 4.41 -19.05
N VAL A 32 -5.17 3.34 -18.60
CA VAL A 32 -3.73 3.25 -18.31
C VAL A 32 -3.09 2.12 -19.12
N GLU A 33 -1.77 2.04 -19.16
CA GLU A 33 -1.07 0.96 -19.83
C GLU A 33 -0.85 -0.20 -18.85
N GLU A 34 -1.37 -1.39 -19.15
CA GLU A 34 -1.12 -2.62 -18.39
C GLU A 34 -0.09 -3.48 -19.12
N PHE A 35 0.93 -3.95 -18.42
CA PHE A 35 1.91 -4.90 -18.95
C PHE A 35 1.29 -6.29 -19.11
N ILE A 36 1.59 -6.93 -20.24
CA ILE A 36 1.24 -8.33 -20.51
C ILE A 36 2.42 -9.18 -20.05
N ILE A 37 2.40 -9.57 -18.77
CA ILE A 37 3.46 -10.37 -18.15
C ILE A 37 3.19 -11.86 -18.40
N PRO A 38 4.14 -12.61 -19.01
CA PRO A 38 4.03 -14.06 -19.15
C PRO A 38 3.95 -14.76 -17.79
N ASP A 39 3.25 -15.89 -17.70
CA ASP A 39 3.07 -16.60 -16.44
C ASP A 39 4.41 -17.08 -15.85
N GLU A 40 5.38 -17.42 -16.71
CA GLU A 40 6.75 -17.80 -16.33
C GLU A 40 7.54 -16.66 -15.65
N ASP A 41 7.20 -15.40 -15.93
CA ASP A 41 7.92 -14.23 -15.42
C ASP A 41 7.21 -13.61 -14.20
N LYS A 42 5.98 -14.03 -13.87
CA LYS A 42 5.19 -13.45 -12.78
C LYS A 42 5.90 -13.50 -11.43
N GLU A 43 6.60 -14.59 -11.13
CA GLU A 43 7.32 -14.73 -9.85
C GLU A 43 8.49 -13.73 -9.75
N ILE A 44 9.20 -13.54 -10.86
CA ILE A 44 10.33 -12.59 -10.94
C ILE A 44 9.81 -11.15 -10.82
N VAL A 45 8.75 -10.81 -11.55
CA VAL A 45 8.17 -9.45 -11.51
C VAL A 45 7.59 -9.15 -10.13
N LEU A 46 6.89 -10.11 -9.51
CA LEU A 46 6.38 -9.93 -8.15
C LEU A 46 7.52 -9.67 -7.16
N ALA A 47 8.58 -10.47 -7.19
CA ALA A 47 9.73 -10.29 -6.30
C ALA A 47 10.47 -8.96 -6.54
N GLN A 48 10.44 -8.43 -7.78
CA GLN A 48 11.05 -7.15 -8.13
C GLN A 48 10.24 -5.95 -7.63
N LEU A 49 8.91 -6.01 -7.70
CA LEU A 49 8.03 -4.86 -7.45
C LEU A 49 7.41 -4.84 -6.05
N TYR A 50 7.32 -5.99 -5.37
CA TYR A 50 6.65 -6.07 -4.08
C TYR A 50 7.52 -5.42 -2.98
N PRO A 51 7.03 -4.36 -2.31
CA PRO A 51 7.87 -3.53 -1.44
C PRO A 51 8.02 -4.09 -0.02
N PHE A 52 7.33 -5.18 0.32
CA PHE A 52 7.30 -5.74 1.68
C PHE A 52 8.02 -7.09 1.77
N SER A 53 8.37 -7.48 2.99
CA SER A 53 8.93 -8.79 3.29
C SER A 53 8.09 -9.48 4.37
N PRO A 54 7.72 -10.76 4.20
CA PRO A 54 8.08 -11.64 3.09
C PRO A 54 7.30 -11.34 1.79
N VAL A 55 7.89 -11.67 0.64
CA VAL A 55 7.19 -11.65 -0.66
C VAL A 55 6.20 -12.82 -0.69
N PRO A 56 4.93 -12.59 -1.04
CA PRO A 56 3.94 -13.66 -1.11
C PRO A 56 4.20 -14.59 -2.29
N LYS A 57 3.74 -15.83 -2.18
CA LYS A 57 3.79 -16.80 -3.29
C LYS A 57 2.65 -16.52 -4.25
N LEU A 58 2.85 -16.87 -5.52
CA LEU A 58 1.81 -16.79 -6.55
C LEU A 58 0.55 -17.62 -6.22
N THR A 59 0.69 -18.62 -5.35
CA THR A 59 -0.41 -19.49 -4.89
C THR A 59 -1.15 -18.95 -3.67
N ASP A 60 -0.64 -17.90 -3.02
CA ASP A 60 -1.25 -17.35 -1.83
C ASP A 60 -2.55 -16.59 -2.21
N GLU A 61 -3.51 -16.60 -1.29
CA GLU A 61 -4.75 -15.82 -1.41
C GLU A 61 -4.60 -14.52 -0.62
N MET A 62 -5.01 -13.41 -1.24
CA MET A 62 -5.03 -12.08 -0.62
C MET A 62 -6.37 -11.40 -0.87
N GLU A 63 -6.72 -10.47 -0.01
CA GLU A 63 -7.89 -9.61 -0.14
C GLU A 63 -7.46 -8.20 -0.55
N ASP A 64 -8.16 -7.61 -1.51
CA ASP A 64 -8.04 -6.19 -1.86
C ASP A 64 -8.99 -5.38 -0.96
N LEU A 65 -8.43 -4.56 -0.07
CA LEU A 65 -9.19 -3.75 0.88
C LEU A 65 -10.17 -2.76 0.23
N HIS A 66 -9.91 -2.31 -1.00
CA HIS A 66 -10.82 -1.39 -1.69
C HIS A 66 -12.12 -2.06 -2.13
N THR A 67 -12.05 -3.35 -2.49
CA THR A 67 -13.20 -4.10 -3.03
C THR A 67 -13.73 -5.17 -2.08
N GLY A 68 -12.98 -5.53 -1.05
CA GLY A 68 -13.26 -6.66 -0.14
C GLY A 68 -13.23 -8.01 -0.85
N LYS A 69 -12.61 -8.10 -2.04
CA LYS A 69 -12.57 -9.31 -2.86
C LYS A 69 -11.26 -10.04 -2.67
N LYS A 70 -11.37 -11.35 -2.47
CA LYS A 70 -10.23 -12.27 -2.44
C LYS A 70 -9.76 -12.60 -3.86
N PHE A 71 -8.46 -12.73 -4.04
CA PHE A 71 -7.81 -13.13 -5.29
C PHE A 71 -6.55 -13.95 -5.01
N LEU A 72 -6.13 -14.75 -6.00
CA LEU A 72 -4.82 -15.40 -5.93
C LEU A 72 -3.75 -14.41 -6.37
N VAL A 73 -2.62 -14.36 -5.67
CA VAL A 73 -1.54 -13.42 -5.97
C VAL A 73 -1.13 -13.47 -7.45
N LYS A 74 -1.08 -14.65 -8.09
CA LYS A 74 -0.80 -14.80 -9.53
C LYS A 74 -1.70 -13.98 -10.48
N ASP A 75 -2.85 -13.53 -10.01
CA ASP A 75 -3.82 -12.75 -10.77
C ASP A 75 -3.55 -11.23 -10.68
N PHE A 76 -2.45 -10.83 -10.03
CA PHE A 76 -1.98 -9.44 -10.00
C PHE A 76 -1.83 -8.87 -11.41
N ARG A 77 -1.89 -7.54 -11.47
CA ARG A 77 -1.63 -6.76 -12.68
C ARG A 77 -0.51 -5.79 -12.42
N VAL A 78 0.15 -5.34 -13.50
CA VAL A 78 1.14 -4.27 -13.42
C VAL A 78 0.80 -3.20 -14.43
N THR A 79 0.72 -1.95 -13.98
CA THR A 79 0.46 -0.81 -14.86
C THR A 79 1.67 0.12 -14.95
N TRP A 80 1.78 0.84 -16.06
CA TRP A 80 2.74 1.90 -16.28
C TRP A 80 2.04 3.24 -16.23
N GLU A 81 2.26 3.99 -15.15
CA GLU A 81 1.56 5.23 -14.86
C GLU A 81 2.52 6.20 -14.21
N HIS A 82 2.44 7.49 -14.56
CA HIS A 82 3.25 8.55 -13.96
C HIS A 82 4.77 8.28 -13.91
N GLY A 83 5.29 7.44 -14.81
CA GLY A 83 6.72 7.09 -14.86
C GLY A 83 7.13 5.97 -13.90
N MET A 84 6.18 5.19 -13.37
CA MET A 84 6.41 4.12 -12.40
C MET A 84 5.67 2.83 -12.76
N ASN A 85 6.18 1.69 -12.27
CA ASN A 85 5.53 0.39 -12.39
C ASN A 85 4.66 0.14 -11.15
N TYR A 86 3.34 0.16 -11.31
CA TYR A 86 2.42 -0.09 -10.21
C TYR A 86 2.03 -1.56 -10.16
N LEU A 87 2.30 -2.22 -9.03
CA LEU A 87 1.76 -3.53 -8.71
C LEU A 87 0.35 -3.36 -8.11
N VAL A 88 -0.67 -3.90 -8.80
CA VAL A 88 -2.07 -3.63 -8.48
C VAL A 88 -2.94 -4.89 -8.47
N SER A 89 -4.05 -4.83 -7.74
CA SER A 89 -4.99 -5.93 -7.63
C SER A 89 -5.65 -6.24 -8.99
N PRO A 90 -6.20 -7.45 -9.21
CA PRO A 90 -6.99 -7.74 -10.40
C PRO A 90 -8.25 -6.86 -10.53
N TYR A 91 -8.66 -6.19 -9.44
CA TYR A 91 -9.82 -5.32 -9.34
C TYR A 91 -9.47 -3.83 -9.36
N TYR A 92 -8.22 -3.48 -9.69
CA TYR A 92 -7.75 -2.11 -9.81
C TYR A 92 -8.70 -1.18 -10.62
N PRO A 93 -9.30 -1.62 -11.75
CA PRO A 93 -10.26 -0.78 -12.46
C PRO A 93 -11.55 -0.45 -11.69
N GLU A 94 -11.93 -1.30 -10.73
CA GLU A 94 -13.16 -1.13 -9.95
C GLU A 94 -12.92 -0.28 -8.69
N GLY A 95 -11.82 -0.57 -7.97
CA GLY A 95 -11.58 -0.01 -6.64
C GLY A 95 -10.31 0.82 -6.50
N GLY A 96 -9.33 0.65 -7.40
CA GLY A 96 -8.03 1.32 -7.31
C GLY A 96 -7.03 0.64 -6.35
N GLY A 97 -7.29 -0.59 -5.90
CA GLY A 97 -6.44 -1.31 -4.95
C GLY A 97 -5.03 -1.60 -5.49
N THR A 98 -4.03 -1.07 -4.80
CA THR A 98 -2.60 -1.27 -5.05
C THR A 98 -2.02 -2.34 -4.12
N VAL A 99 -0.74 -2.67 -4.27
CA VAL A 99 -0.03 -3.62 -3.38
C VAL A 99 -0.14 -3.29 -1.89
N ILE A 100 -0.32 -2.01 -1.52
CA ILE A 100 -0.48 -1.58 -0.12
C ILE A 100 -1.82 -2.06 0.47
N ASP A 101 -2.80 -2.32 -0.40
CA ASP A 101 -4.16 -2.71 -0.04
C ASP A 101 -4.34 -4.23 0.04
N TRP A 102 -3.27 -5.00 -0.11
CA TRP A 102 -3.32 -6.46 -0.12
C TRP A 102 -3.12 -7.04 1.27
N ILE A 103 -4.13 -7.77 1.75
CA ILE A 103 -4.13 -8.39 3.07
C ILE A 103 -4.23 -9.91 2.94
N GLY A 104 -3.24 -10.63 3.47
CA GLY A 104 -3.25 -12.10 3.55
C GLY A 104 -3.86 -12.61 4.85
N GLU A 105 -4.19 -13.91 4.92
CA GLU A 105 -4.85 -14.57 6.06
C GLU A 105 -4.06 -14.57 7.39
N GLY A 106 -2.90 -13.91 7.47
CA GLY A 106 -2.10 -13.75 8.69
C GLY A 106 -1.67 -12.31 9.01
N ALA A 107 -2.19 -11.30 8.29
CA ALA A 107 -1.80 -9.90 8.52
C ALA A 107 -2.36 -9.31 9.82
N TRP A 108 -3.41 -9.92 10.38
CA TRP A 108 -3.91 -9.63 11.72
C TRP A 108 -3.33 -10.66 12.69
N VAL A 109 -2.03 -10.60 12.93
CA VAL A 109 -1.55 -11.04 14.23
C VAL A 109 -2.15 -10.03 15.21
N GLU A 110 -3.10 -10.49 16.01
CA GLU A 110 -3.28 -9.93 17.34
C GLU A 110 -1.90 -10.08 17.99
N ASP A 111 -1.02 -9.11 17.81
CA ASP A 111 -0.01 -8.86 18.82
C ASP A 111 -0.85 -8.78 20.09
N ASP A 112 -0.66 -9.75 21.00
CA ASP A 112 -1.18 -9.68 22.36
C ASP A 112 -0.70 -8.33 22.89
N PHE A 113 -1.51 -7.30 22.69
CA PHE A 113 -1.22 -5.94 23.09
C PHE A 113 -1.28 -5.99 24.60
N ASP A 114 -0.12 -6.23 25.20
CA ASP A 114 0.01 -6.34 26.63
C ASP A 114 -0.18 -4.94 27.21
N GLU A 115 -1.43 -4.63 27.56
CA GLU A 115 -1.80 -3.39 28.25
C GLU A 115 -0.98 -3.19 29.55
N SER A 116 -0.31 -4.23 30.07
CA SER A 116 0.55 -4.11 31.24
C SER A 116 1.88 -3.40 31.00
N GLU A 117 2.32 -3.18 29.75
CA GLU A 117 3.53 -2.39 29.44
C GLU A 117 3.29 -0.86 29.44
N PHE A 118 2.04 -0.40 29.53
CA PHE A 118 1.71 1.04 29.65
C PHE A 118 1.40 1.49 31.08
N ASN A 119 1.54 0.61 32.08
CA ASN A 119 1.37 0.99 33.49
C ASN A 119 2.71 1.32 34.16
N ASP A 120 3.50 2.19 33.54
CA ASP A 120 4.53 2.92 34.28
C ASP A 120 3.82 4.01 35.09
N GLY A 121 3.75 3.78 36.40
CA GLY A 121 3.02 4.58 37.35
C GLY A 121 3.55 6.01 37.46
N ASP A 122 3.07 6.88 36.58
CA ASP A 122 2.99 8.30 36.86
C ASP A 122 1.88 8.50 37.91
N ASP A 123 2.31 8.42 39.16
CA ASP A 123 1.63 8.89 40.35
C ASP A 123 1.31 10.38 40.17
N PHE A 124 0.24 10.68 39.43
CA PHE A 124 -0.39 11.99 39.42
C PHE A 124 -1.04 12.16 40.80
N ASN A 125 -0.20 12.55 41.76
CA ASN A 125 -0.62 13.01 43.06
C ASN A 125 -1.43 14.29 42.89
N ALA A 126 -2.70 14.15 42.52
CA ALA A 126 -3.72 15.15 42.72
C ALA A 126 -4.11 15.13 44.21
N THR A 127 -3.20 15.57 45.07
CA THR A 127 -3.58 16.06 46.40
C THR A 127 -4.52 17.23 46.17
N ALA A 128 -5.79 16.98 46.44
CA ALA A 128 -6.76 18.00 46.75
C ALA A 128 -6.18 18.88 47.86
N SER A 129 -6.02 20.16 47.57
CA SER A 129 -5.94 21.20 48.59
C SER A 129 -6.85 22.32 48.13
N ASP A 130 -8.11 22.23 48.56
CA ASP A 130 -8.85 23.42 48.95
C ASP A 130 -8.01 24.14 50.00
N ASP A 131 -7.49 25.31 49.68
CA ASP A 131 -7.30 26.36 50.68
C ASP A 131 -7.15 27.72 50.01
N ASP A 132 -7.93 28.64 50.55
CA ASP A 132 -8.00 30.07 50.28
C ASP A 132 -6.64 30.73 49.97
N ASN A 133 -6.65 31.68 49.02
CA ASN A 133 -5.92 32.91 49.31
C ASN A 133 -6.64 34.15 48.72
N PRO A 134 -7.01 35.12 49.55
CA PRO A 134 -7.53 36.41 49.14
C PRO A 134 -6.41 37.27 48.56
N PHE A 135 -6.72 38.09 47.56
CA PHE A 135 -6.36 39.51 47.41
C PHE A 135 -6.85 40.02 46.05
#